data_AF-A0A150NYB8-F1
#
_entry.id   AF-A0A150NYB8-F1
#
_cell.length_a   1.000
_cell.length_b   1.000
_cell.length_c   1.000
_cell.angle_alpha   90.00
_cell.angle_beta   90.00
_cell.angle_gamma   90.00
#
_symmetry.space_group_name_H-M   'P 1'
#
loop_
_entity.id
_entity.type
_entity.pdbx_description
1 polymer ?
#
loop_
_entity_poly.entity_id
_entity_poly.type
_entity_poly.pdbx_seq_one_letter_code
_entity_poly.pdbx_strand_id
1 'polypeptide(L)'
;MARCPGVSCAEARRGEVPGRVVRRSAAPRSAVHPAVSERERRLIRDARRALDAHTALADLEARQLLEMHKQEFPQGWLALEREALLQRIR
;
A
#
# COMPACT_ATOMS: atom_id res chain seq x y z
N MET A 1 5.36 24.35 -38.83
CA MET A 1 6.39 23.38 -39.24
C MET A 1 7.58 23.53 -38.32
N ALA A 2 8.02 22.43 -37.73
CA ALA A 2 8.92 22.37 -36.58
C ALA A 2 10.39 22.62 -36.93
N ARG A 3 11.11 23.34 -36.06
CA ARG A 3 12.55 23.12 -35.80
C ARG A 3 13.05 24.03 -34.67
N CYS A 4 13.33 23.46 -33.51
CA CYS A 4 14.42 23.90 -32.63
C CYS A 4 14.99 22.66 -31.91
N PRO A 5 16.28 22.31 -32.14
CA PRO A 5 17.03 21.33 -31.35
C PRO A 5 17.43 22.00 -30.01
N GLY A 6 17.61 21.30 -28.90
CA GLY A 6 18.63 20.28 -28.69
C GLY A 6 19.80 20.89 -27.92
N VAL A 7 19.94 20.48 -26.66
CA VAL A 7 21.13 20.49 -25.77
C VAL A 7 21.85 21.82 -25.48
N SER A 8 22.08 22.09 -24.19
CA SER A 8 23.35 21.74 -23.52
C SER A 8 23.77 22.76 -22.45
N CYS A 9 24.21 22.20 -21.31
CA CYS A 9 25.19 22.70 -20.32
C CYS A 9 25.02 24.12 -19.75
N ALA A 10 24.76 24.25 -18.44
CA ALA A 10 25.78 24.34 -17.39
C ALA A 10 26.82 25.45 -17.70
N GLU A 11 27.05 26.47 -16.87
CA GLU A 11 27.22 26.40 -15.42
C GLU A 11 27.43 27.82 -14.86
N ALA A 12 27.24 27.95 -13.54
CA ALA A 12 28.00 28.82 -12.64
C ALA A 12 27.73 30.35 -12.77
N ARG A 13 27.45 31.14 -11.73
CA ARG A 13 27.93 31.23 -10.34
C ARG A 13 26.94 32.21 -9.64
N ARG A 14 26.77 32.35 -8.33
CA ARG A 14 27.63 32.21 -7.15
C ARG A 14 26.69 32.52 -5.98
N GLY A 15 26.81 31.81 -4.86
CA GLY A 15 26.01 32.10 -3.67
C GLY A 15 26.22 31.06 -2.59
N GLU A 16 27.45 30.97 -2.10
CA GLU A 16 27.81 30.15 -0.96
C GLU A 16 27.35 30.85 0.33
N VAL A 17 26.45 30.21 1.07
CA VAL A 17 26.34 30.36 2.53
C VAL A 17 26.30 28.95 3.14
N PRO A 18 27.13 28.66 4.16
CA PRO A 18 27.31 27.30 4.66
C PRO A 18 26.22 26.97 5.66
N GLY A 19 25.08 26.50 5.16
CA GLY A 19 24.09 25.82 5.97
C GLY A 19 24.04 24.37 5.54
N ARG A 20 24.63 23.46 6.32
CA ARG A 20 24.38 22.02 6.18
C ARG A 20 22.90 21.77 6.48
N VAL A 21 22.03 22.02 5.51
CA VAL A 21 20.64 21.56 5.55
C VAL A 21 20.72 20.08 5.26
N VAL A 22 20.92 19.32 6.33
CA VAL A 22 20.52 17.93 6.41
C VAL A 22 19.14 17.86 5.75
N ARG A 23 19.05 17.26 4.56
CA ARG A 23 17.79 16.92 3.91
C ARG A 23 17.16 15.78 4.73
N ARG A 24 16.76 16.10 5.96
CA ARG A 24 15.79 15.32 6.72
C ARG A 24 14.45 15.94 6.46
N SER A 25 13.50 15.04 6.21
CA SER A 25 12.07 15.28 6.13
C SER A 25 11.63 15.77 4.75
N ALA A 26 10.67 15.14 4.09
CA ALA A 26 9.53 14.47 4.66
C ALA A 26 9.43 13.00 4.24
N ALA A 27 9.30 12.11 5.23
CA ALA A 27 8.52 10.90 5.03
C ALA A 27 7.18 11.28 4.37
N PRO A 28 6.59 10.46 3.50
CA PRO A 28 5.23 10.71 3.03
C PRO A 28 4.27 10.60 4.22
N ARG A 29 4.08 11.73 4.90
CA ARG A 29 3.07 11.94 5.93
C ARG A 29 1.84 12.49 5.20
N SER A 30 1.18 11.61 4.46
CA SER A 30 -0.12 11.81 3.81
C SER A 30 -0.83 10.47 3.92
N ALA A 31 -1.94 10.27 4.62
CA ALA A 31 -2.95 11.21 5.10
C ALA A 31 -3.55 10.73 6.43
N VAL A 32 -3.95 11.67 7.27
CA VAL A 32 -4.71 11.45 8.51
C VAL A 32 -6.17 11.20 8.15
N HIS A 33 -6.44 10.01 7.64
CA HIS A 33 -7.65 9.27 8.00
C HIS A 33 -7.16 8.15 8.94
N PRO A 34 -7.99 7.50 9.77
CA PRO A 34 -7.69 6.12 10.11
C PRO A 34 -7.82 5.31 8.81
N ALA A 35 -6.86 5.50 7.92
CA ALA A 35 -6.79 4.85 6.64
C ALA A 35 -6.56 3.39 6.99
N VAL A 36 -7.55 2.55 6.67
CA VAL A 36 -7.41 1.10 6.70
C VAL A 36 -6.01 0.75 6.24
N SER A 37 -5.23 0.13 7.13
CA SER A 37 -3.80 -0.07 6.91
C SER A 37 -3.60 -0.72 5.55
N GLU A 38 -2.59 -0.30 4.79
CA GLU A 38 -2.36 -0.90 3.47
C GLU A 38 -2.16 -2.42 3.58
N ARG A 39 -1.52 -2.85 4.68
CA ARG A 39 -1.40 -4.25 5.08
C ARG A 39 -2.77 -4.93 5.28
N GLU A 40 -3.67 -4.31 6.03
CA GLU A 40 -5.03 -4.81 6.28
C GLU A 40 -5.80 -4.98 4.96
N ARG A 41 -5.75 -3.96 4.09
CA ARG A 41 -6.36 -4.00 2.74
C ARG A 41 -5.77 -5.10 1.87
N ARG A 42 -4.45 -5.30 1.90
CA ARG A 42 -3.76 -6.36 1.15
C ARG A 42 -4.28 -7.74 1.56
N LEU A 43 -4.34 -8.04 2.86
CA LEU A 43 -4.83 -9.33 3.35
C LEU A 43 -6.25 -9.67 2.87
N ILE A 44 -7.18 -8.73 2.99
CA ILE A 44 -8.57 -8.94 2.58
C ILE A 44 -8.69 -9.08 1.06
N ARG A 45 -7.97 -8.25 0.29
CA ARG A 45 -7.95 -8.35 -1.17
C ARG A 45 -7.37 -9.69 -1.64
N ASP A 46 -6.27 -10.13 -1.06
CA ASP A 46 -5.61 -11.38 -1.44
C ASP A 46 -6.52 -12.58 -1.10
N ALA A 47 -7.19 -12.55 0.06
CA ALA A 47 -8.17 -13.56 0.44
C ALA A 47 -9.33 -13.61 -0.55
N ARG A 48 -9.86 -12.46 -0.96
CA ARG A 48 -10.94 -12.38 -1.94
C ARG A 48 -10.53 -12.91 -3.30
N ARG A 49 -9.31 -12.59 -3.75
CA ARG A 49 -8.74 -13.11 -4.99
C ARG A 49 -8.56 -14.64 -4.95
N ALA A 50 -8.18 -15.19 -3.79
CA ALA A 50 -8.11 -16.64 -3.61
C ALA A 50 -9.51 -17.29 -3.71
N LEU A 51 -10.54 -16.69 -3.12
CA LEU A 51 -11.92 -17.20 -3.25
C LEU A 51 -12.46 -17.15 -4.69
N ASP A 52 -12.02 -16.18 -5.49
CA ASP A 52 -12.40 -16.10 -6.90
C ASP A 52 -11.86 -17.29 -7.73
N ALA A 53 -10.86 -18.02 -7.22
CA ALA A 53 -10.35 -19.23 -7.89
C ALA A 53 -11.25 -20.46 -7.72
N HIS A 54 -12.17 -20.46 -6.73
CA HIS A 54 -13.14 -21.53 -6.50
C HIS A 54 -12.54 -22.94 -6.42
N THR A 55 -11.37 -23.07 -5.78
CA THR A 55 -10.72 -24.37 -5.53
C THR A 55 -10.56 -24.59 -4.04
N ALA A 56 -10.63 -25.85 -3.59
CA ALA A 56 -10.47 -26.18 -2.17
C ALA A 56 -9.13 -25.70 -1.58
N LEU A 57 -8.06 -25.69 -2.39
CA LEU A 57 -6.76 -25.15 -1.97
C LEU A 57 -6.81 -23.63 -1.80
N ALA A 58 -7.46 -22.92 -2.72
CA ALA A 58 -7.60 -21.48 -2.64
C ALA A 58 -8.54 -21.04 -1.50
N ASP A 59 -9.56 -21.83 -1.20
CA ASP A 59 -10.43 -21.60 -0.03
C ASP A 59 -9.64 -21.76 1.29
N LEU A 60 -8.74 -22.74 1.36
CA LEU A 60 -7.83 -22.92 2.48
C LEU A 60 -6.85 -21.74 2.62
N GLU A 61 -6.29 -21.26 1.50
CA GLU A 61 -5.41 -20.09 1.47
C GLU A 61 -6.15 -18.82 1.91
N ALA A 62 -7.35 -18.59 1.36
CA ALA A 62 -8.21 -17.49 1.77
C ALA A 62 -8.47 -17.53 3.28
N ARG A 63 -8.78 -18.70 3.84
CA ARG A 63 -8.99 -18.87 5.29
C ARG A 63 -7.74 -18.51 6.10
N GLN A 64 -6.56 -18.90 5.65
CA GLN A 64 -5.30 -18.54 6.33
C GLN A 64 -5.05 -17.03 6.32
N LEU A 65 -5.29 -16.36 5.17
CA LEU A 65 -5.16 -14.91 5.05
C LEU A 65 -6.13 -14.16 5.97
N LEU A 66 -7.36 -14.66 6.09
CA LEU A 66 -8.38 -14.09 7.00
C LEU A 66 -8.04 -14.32 8.47
N GLU A 67 -7.47 -15.46 8.84
CA GLU A 67 -7.01 -15.70 10.21
C GLU A 67 -5.80 -14.84 10.55
N MET A 68 -4.86 -14.65 9.61
CA MET A 68 -3.76 -13.70 9.76
C MET A 68 -4.28 -12.26 9.92
N HIS A 69 -5.28 -11.85 9.14
CA HIS A 69 -5.96 -10.55 9.34
C HIS A 69 -6.55 -10.42 10.75
N LYS A 70 -7.16 -11.48 11.29
CA LYS A 70 -7.69 -11.47 12.66
C LYS A 70 -6.60 -11.33 13.73
N GLN A 71 -5.43 -11.92 13.51
CA GLN A 71 -4.30 -11.79 14.43
C GLN A 71 -3.66 -10.39 14.36
N GLU A 72 -3.45 -9.86 13.15
CA GLU A 72 -2.83 -8.55 12.94
C GLU A 72 -3.79 -7.39 13.24
N PHE A 73 -5.10 -7.57 12.98
CA PHE A 73 -6.14 -6.53 13.05
C PHE A 73 -7.44 -7.08 13.67
N PRO A 74 -7.44 -7.45 14.97
CA PRO A 74 -8.62 -8.04 15.62
C PRO A 74 -9.85 -7.11 15.58
N GLN A 75 -9.65 -5.80 15.79
CA GLN A 75 -10.68 -4.75 15.62
C GLN A 75 -10.41 -3.87 14.39
N GLY A 76 -9.83 -4.44 13.33
CA GLY A 76 -9.58 -3.74 12.08
C GLY A 76 -10.84 -3.22 11.41
N TRP A 77 -10.70 -2.18 10.58
CA TRP A 77 -11.83 -1.59 9.84
C TRP A 77 -12.49 -2.58 8.88
N LEU A 78 -11.75 -3.59 8.41
CA LEU A 78 -12.25 -4.63 7.52
C LEU A 78 -12.64 -5.92 8.25
N ALA A 79 -12.80 -5.89 9.58
CA ALA A 79 -13.22 -7.08 10.34
C ALA A 79 -14.60 -7.60 9.89
N LEU A 80 -15.54 -6.73 9.53
CA LEU A 80 -16.84 -7.14 8.98
C LEU A 80 -16.70 -7.87 7.64
N GLU A 81 -15.83 -7.38 6.77
CA GLU A 81 -15.58 -8.02 5.48
C GLU A 81 -14.85 -9.36 5.66
N ARG A 82 -13.94 -9.46 6.63
CA ARG A 82 -13.34 -10.75 7.02
C ARG A 82 -14.41 -11.78 7.39
N GLU A 83 -15.34 -11.43 8.27
CA GLU A 83 -16.42 -12.34 8.69
C GLU A 83 -17.31 -12.74 7.51
N ALA A 84 -17.63 -11.79 6.61
CA ALA A 84 -18.41 -12.09 5.41
C ALA A 84 -17.70 -13.09 4.48
N LEU A 85 -16.38 -12.94 4.30
CA LEU A 85 -15.57 -13.87 3.50
C LEU A 85 -15.47 -15.24 4.16
N LEU A 86 -15.33 -15.31 5.50
CA LEU A 86 -15.31 -16.58 6.24
C LEU A 86 -16.63 -17.35 6.12
N GLN A 87 -17.78 -16.66 6.10
CA GLN A 87 -19.08 -17.30 5.89
C GLN A 87 -19.23 -17.87 4.48
N ARG A 88 -18.48 -17.35 3.49
CA ARG A 88 -18.52 -17.82 2.10
C ARG A 88 -17.70 -19.09 1.86
N ILE A 89 -16.77 -19.39 2.76
CA ILE A 89 -15.92 -20.61 2.74
C ILE A 89 -16.60 -21.77 3.50
N ARG A 90 -17.64 -21.48 4.28
CA ARG A 90 -18.38 -22.46 5.09
C ARG A 90 -19.30 -23.33 4.23
#